data_AF-A0A7S1I6S1-F1
#
_entry.id   AF-A0A7S1I6S1-F1
#
_cell.length_a   1.000
_cell.length_b   1.000
_cell.length_c   1.000
_cell.angle_alpha   90.00
_cell.angle_beta   90.00
_cell.angle_gamma   90.00
#
_symmetry.space_group_name_H-M   'P 1'
#
loop_
_entity.id
_entity.type
_entity.pdbx_description
1 polymer ?
#
loop_
_entity_poly.entity_id
_entity_poly.type
_entity_poly.pdbx_seq_one_letter_code
_entity_poly.pdbx_strand_id
1 'polypeptide(L)'
;EFGHMPNDDDFETYWNTFSWPQMIFNILEDSEYKYKENRARFIIELKDDSEQLTEDIAQLQHEVDLFAVLVEESKTDEHYEKVRRLWDRMQEYRSRIELYNSRELLFAMPKTRYSDLKRIIEAFEPYRQLWTVAHEFGVSYPKWHEGIFQDQDAEAIELSVQGWFKTLQKLARSLRDETPVIVVQALLERLELFRPYLPLITALRNPGLRDRHWKKISAVAGKSVKLQEDTTLQMLLALGLQDHLIHIQEISEYASKEYRLEKQLEKMQGEWKTVQFELSPYEDTHMLKSVDDIQQLLDDHILKTQTMLGSPYIKAMEMQMRQWSERLLRLRAILEEWLKCQNSWHYLEPIFSSSDIQASMPAESQKFHLVNVMWRSTMESATKNPYVLQRAMEERLLPNFIEANKLLEAILKQVHQFLETKRVAFPRFYFLSNDDLLDILSHIKNPVLIQPHLLKMFDGIKRLEFSRTTATDVVGIESAEGERIALVKHPKARGEVEKWLAVLEQYVFLTLRRLARTAVVDYETKPRVLWIFDHCCQLVLTVSQIFWCRDVSNALEEGASPT
;
A
#
# COMPACT_ATOMS: atom_id res chain seq x y z
N GLU A 1 21.44 21.42 76.03
CA GLU A 1 21.68 20.60 74.82
C GLU A 1 20.36 20.54 74.05
N PHE A 2 20.14 21.13 72.87
CA PHE A 2 20.91 22.01 72.00
C PHE A 2 19.99 23.17 71.62
N GLY A 3 20.39 24.41 71.88
CA GLY A 3 19.68 25.60 71.44
C GLY A 3 20.02 25.89 69.98
N HIS A 4 19.41 25.16 69.06
CA HIS A 4 19.38 25.59 67.65
C HIS A 4 18.21 26.57 67.51
N MET A 5 18.50 27.85 67.33
CA MET A 5 17.49 28.77 66.79
C MET A 5 17.13 28.26 65.39
N PRO A 6 15.83 28.13 65.05
CA PRO A 6 15.43 27.80 63.70
C PRO A 6 16.02 28.83 62.72
N ASN A 7 16.43 28.38 61.53
CA ASN A 7 16.80 29.31 60.46
C ASN A 7 15.60 30.23 60.16
N ASP A 8 15.85 31.49 59.80
CA ASP A 8 14.78 32.48 59.59
C ASP A 8 13.72 31.96 58.59
N ASP A 9 14.14 31.20 57.57
CA ASP A 9 13.26 30.53 56.60
C ASP A 9 12.30 29.50 57.22
N ASP A 10 12.77 28.68 58.17
CA ASP A 10 11.94 27.65 58.83
C ASP A 10 10.93 28.30 59.78
N PHE A 11 11.34 29.39 60.44
CA PHE A 11 10.48 30.19 61.29
C PHE A 11 9.39 30.90 60.47
N GLU A 12 9.75 31.56 59.36
CA GLU A 12 8.80 32.15 58.43
C GLU A 12 7.83 31.09 57.86
N THR A 13 8.34 29.92 57.47
CA THR A 13 7.52 28.83 56.92
C THR A 13 6.50 28.32 57.93
N TYR A 14 6.90 28.12 59.19
CA TYR A 14 5.99 27.70 60.26
C TYR A 14 4.87 28.73 60.49
N TRP A 15 5.21 30.01 60.64
CA TRP A 15 4.22 31.06 60.88
C TRP A 15 3.32 31.32 59.67
N ASN A 16 3.86 31.24 58.45
CA ASN A 16 3.07 31.30 57.22
C ASN A 16 2.07 30.13 57.18
N THR A 17 2.52 28.89 57.37
CA THR A 17 1.67 27.68 57.43
C THR A 17 0.59 27.79 58.51
N PHE A 18 0.94 28.29 59.69
CA PHE A 18 0.02 28.49 60.80
C PHE A 18 -1.01 29.60 60.53
N SER A 19 -0.64 30.63 59.77
CA SER A 19 -1.53 31.75 59.41
C SER A 19 -2.49 31.43 58.26
N TRP A 20 -2.18 30.43 57.42
CA TRP A 20 -2.96 30.08 56.23
C TRP A 20 -4.44 29.77 56.51
N PRO A 21 -4.85 29.02 57.55
CA PRO A 21 -6.27 28.81 57.85
C PRO A 21 -7.05 30.11 58.07
N GLN A 22 -6.44 31.08 58.77
CA GLN A 22 -7.05 32.41 58.97
C GLN A 22 -7.01 33.24 57.69
N MET A 23 -5.92 33.19 56.93
CA MET A 23 -5.86 33.85 55.62
C MET A 23 -6.90 33.30 54.65
N ILE A 24 -7.08 31.98 54.61
CA ILE A 24 -8.12 31.31 53.81
C ILE A 24 -9.50 31.75 54.27
N PHE A 25 -9.76 31.80 55.59
CA PHE A 25 -11.04 32.30 56.10
C PHE A 25 -11.31 33.75 55.67
N ASN A 26 -10.32 34.63 55.82
CA ASN A 26 -10.43 36.03 55.39
C ASN A 26 -10.64 36.14 53.88
N ILE A 27 -9.92 35.33 53.07
CA ILE A 27 -10.11 35.28 51.61
C ILE A 27 -11.51 34.78 51.26
N LEU A 28 -12.03 33.77 51.97
CA LEU A 28 -13.37 33.25 51.77
C LEU A 28 -14.44 34.29 52.12
N GLU A 29 -14.28 35.00 53.24
CA GLU A 29 -15.20 36.06 53.66
C GLU A 29 -15.18 37.25 52.68
N ASP A 30 -13.99 37.71 52.28
CA ASP A 30 -13.82 38.72 51.24
C ASP A 30 -14.41 38.27 49.89
N SER A 31 -14.21 37.00 49.52
CA SER A 31 -14.75 36.43 48.28
C SER A 31 -16.25 36.29 48.34
N GLU A 32 -16.83 35.95 49.49
CA GLU A 32 -18.28 35.86 49.70
C GLU A 32 -18.93 37.25 49.64
N TYR A 33 -18.29 38.25 50.24
CA TYR A 33 -18.72 39.65 50.13
C TYR A 33 -18.68 40.12 48.67
N LYS A 34 -17.54 39.95 47.99
CA LYS A 34 -17.38 40.29 46.56
C LYS A 34 -18.36 39.50 45.69
N TYR A 35 -18.63 38.24 46.01
CA TYR A 35 -19.61 37.43 45.28
C TYR A 35 -21.02 38.02 45.41
N LYS A 36 -21.46 38.37 46.63
CA LYS A 36 -22.78 38.98 46.86
C LYS A 36 -22.91 40.34 46.18
N GLU A 37 -21.88 41.18 46.29
CA GLU A 37 -21.83 42.50 45.66
C GLU A 37 -21.87 42.41 44.13
N ASN A 38 -20.96 41.63 43.53
CA ASN A 38 -20.91 41.44 42.08
C ASN A 38 -22.18 40.77 41.55
N ARG A 39 -22.74 39.80 42.28
CA ARG A 39 -24.00 39.15 41.91
C ARG A 39 -25.15 40.16 41.88
N ALA A 40 -25.27 41.02 42.88
CA ALA A 40 -26.30 42.06 42.90
C ALA A 40 -26.12 43.04 41.73
N ARG A 41 -24.88 43.49 41.48
CA ARG A 41 -24.55 44.39 40.37
C ARG A 41 -24.89 43.76 39.01
N PHE A 42 -24.43 42.54 38.74
CA PHE A 42 -24.67 41.86 37.46
C PHE A 42 -26.14 41.51 37.22
N ILE A 43 -26.94 41.28 38.28
CA ILE A 43 -28.39 41.10 38.13
C ILE A 43 -29.07 42.41 37.74
N ILE A 44 -28.63 43.56 38.26
CA ILE A 44 -29.15 44.88 37.86
C ILE A 44 -28.77 45.16 36.41
N GLU A 45 -27.48 45.03 36.06
CA GLU A 45 -27.00 45.20 34.69
C GLU A 45 -27.76 44.30 33.70
N LEU A 46 -27.99 43.03 34.05
CA LEU A 46 -28.73 42.10 33.19
C LEU A 46 -30.20 42.51 32.98
N LYS A 47 -30.84 43.11 33.99
CA LYS A 47 -32.22 43.61 33.86
C LYS A 47 -32.26 44.82 32.94
N ASP A 48 -31.38 45.78 33.15
CA ASP A 48 -31.27 46.99 32.32
C ASP A 48 -30.96 46.60 30.86
N ASP A 49 -30.00 45.70 30.64
CA ASP A 49 -29.65 45.13 29.33
C ASP A 49 -30.82 44.43 28.63
N SER A 50 -31.69 43.75 29.40
CA SER A 50 -32.84 43.02 28.90
C SER A 50 -34.02 43.94 28.57
N GLU A 51 -34.22 44.98 29.36
CA GLU A 51 -35.20 46.05 29.09
C GLU A 51 -34.80 46.81 27.83
N GLN A 52 -33.54 47.24 27.72
CA GLN A 52 -33.01 47.90 26.53
C GLN A 52 -33.15 47.03 25.28
N LEU A 53 -32.82 45.73 25.38
CA LEU A 53 -32.99 44.81 24.25
C LEU A 53 -34.46 44.66 23.82
N THR A 54 -35.40 44.76 24.77
CA THR A 54 -36.84 44.70 24.45
C THR A 54 -37.27 45.94 23.67
N GLU A 55 -36.79 47.13 24.06
CA GLU A 55 -37.00 48.37 23.32
C GLU A 55 -36.34 48.33 21.93
N ASP A 56 -35.10 47.83 21.84
CA ASP A 56 -34.36 47.66 20.60
C ASP A 56 -35.13 46.75 19.61
N ILE A 57 -35.72 45.64 20.10
CA ILE A 57 -36.55 44.72 19.30
C ILE A 57 -37.83 45.42 18.81
N ALA A 58 -38.46 46.25 19.64
CA ALA A 58 -39.65 47.01 19.25
C ALA A 58 -39.33 48.06 18.17
N GLN A 59 -38.20 48.76 18.29
CA GLN A 59 -37.71 49.67 17.25
C GLN A 59 -37.41 48.93 15.95
N LEU A 60 -36.77 47.75 16.05
CA LEU A 60 -36.49 46.91 14.89
C LEU A 60 -37.76 46.46 14.15
N GLN A 61 -38.82 46.10 14.88
CA GLN A 61 -40.13 45.79 14.28
C GLN A 61 -40.64 46.97 13.46
N HIS A 62 -40.56 48.20 14.00
CA HIS A 62 -41.01 49.39 13.30
C HIS A 62 -40.20 49.66 12.02
N GLU A 63 -38.88 49.47 12.06
CA GLU A 63 -38.02 49.61 10.89
C GLU A 63 -38.31 48.56 9.81
N VAL A 64 -38.64 47.32 10.21
CA VAL A 64 -39.04 46.23 9.30
C VAL A 64 -40.40 46.51 8.65
N ASP A 65 -41.37 47.00 9.42
CA ASP A 65 -42.69 47.35 8.90
C ASP A 65 -42.60 48.52 7.91
N LEU A 66 -41.78 49.52 8.21
CA LEU A 66 -41.47 50.63 7.29
C LEU A 66 -40.76 50.14 6.02
N PHE A 67 -39.88 49.15 6.13
CA PHE A 67 -39.19 48.58 4.97
C PHE A 67 -40.16 47.86 4.03
N ALA A 68 -41.16 47.14 4.56
CA ALA A 68 -42.15 46.44 3.75
C ALA A 68 -42.98 47.39 2.84
N VAL A 69 -43.17 48.64 3.26
CA VAL A 69 -43.99 49.64 2.53
C VAL A 69 -43.17 50.43 1.48
N LEU A 70 -41.86 50.57 1.67
CA LEU A 70 -41.00 51.47 0.88
C LEU A 70 -40.23 50.76 -0.26
N VAL A 71 -40.70 49.58 -0.69
CA VAL A 71 -40.03 48.78 -1.72
C VAL A 71 -40.22 49.40 -3.10
N GLU A 72 -39.17 49.98 -3.68
CA GLU A 72 -39.14 50.44 -5.08
C GLU A 72 -38.18 49.58 -5.90
N GLU A 73 -38.58 49.18 -7.11
CA GLU A 73 -37.79 48.27 -7.96
C GLU A 73 -36.42 48.88 -8.37
N SER A 74 -36.34 50.20 -8.52
CA SER A 74 -35.18 50.90 -9.09
C SER A 74 -33.94 50.99 -8.18
N LYS A 75 -34.03 50.58 -6.92
CA LYS A 75 -32.99 50.77 -5.88
C LYS A 75 -32.52 49.48 -5.25
N THR A 76 -32.29 48.44 -6.06
CA THR A 76 -31.94 47.09 -5.60
C THR A 76 -30.75 47.06 -4.62
N ASP A 77 -29.69 47.82 -4.89
CA ASP A 77 -28.49 47.85 -4.04
C ASP A 77 -28.72 48.56 -2.70
N GLU A 78 -29.47 49.66 -2.69
CA GLU A 78 -29.84 50.36 -1.44
C GLU A 78 -30.73 49.48 -0.57
N HIS A 79 -31.67 48.76 -1.18
CA HIS A 79 -32.54 47.81 -0.49
C HIS A 79 -31.75 46.62 0.07
N TYR A 80 -30.80 46.06 -0.70
CA TYR A 80 -29.93 44.99 -0.22
C TYR A 80 -29.09 45.41 1.00
N GLU A 81 -28.45 46.58 0.97
CA GLU A 81 -27.65 47.07 2.11
C GLU A 81 -28.50 47.39 3.34
N LYS A 82 -29.74 47.87 3.15
CA LYS A 82 -30.67 48.06 4.26
C LYS A 82 -31.12 46.73 4.86
N VAL A 83 -31.44 45.75 4.01
CA VAL A 83 -31.80 44.38 4.41
C VAL A 83 -30.68 43.70 5.17
N ARG A 84 -29.44 43.80 4.67
CA ARG A 84 -28.26 43.24 5.29
C ARG A 84 -28.04 43.82 6.69
N ARG A 85 -28.09 45.15 6.82
CA ARG A 85 -27.95 45.81 8.14
C ARG A 85 -29.04 45.40 9.13
N LEU A 86 -30.30 45.31 8.69
CA LEU A 86 -31.41 44.86 9.54
C LEU A 86 -31.21 43.39 9.96
N TRP A 87 -30.77 42.54 9.04
CA TRP A 87 -30.49 41.14 9.34
C TRP A 87 -29.32 40.95 10.31
N ASP A 88 -28.23 41.69 10.12
CA ASP A 88 -27.07 41.64 11.03
C ASP A 88 -27.47 42.06 12.45
N ARG A 89 -28.30 43.11 12.59
CA ARG A 89 -28.90 43.50 13.88
C ARG A 89 -29.80 42.40 14.47
N MET A 90 -30.61 41.72 13.65
CA MET A 90 -31.42 40.59 14.10
C MET A 90 -30.56 39.44 14.64
N GLN A 91 -29.44 39.12 13.99
CA GLN A 91 -28.51 38.08 14.46
C GLN A 91 -27.77 38.52 15.72
N GLU A 92 -27.35 39.78 15.81
CA GLU A 92 -26.75 40.35 17.02
C GLU A 92 -27.72 40.23 18.20
N TYR A 93 -28.98 40.62 18.04
CA TYR A 93 -29.99 40.50 19.08
C TYR A 93 -30.26 39.03 19.45
N ARG A 94 -30.25 38.11 18.48
CA ARG A 94 -30.34 36.67 18.74
C ARG A 94 -29.17 36.18 19.60
N SER A 95 -27.94 36.59 19.31
CA SER A 95 -26.77 36.26 20.12
C SER A 95 -26.82 36.89 21.52
N ARG A 96 -27.30 38.14 21.64
CA ARG A 96 -27.55 38.80 22.94
C ARG A 96 -28.58 38.03 23.75
N ILE A 97 -29.67 37.56 23.15
CA ILE A 97 -30.68 36.72 23.81
C ILE A 97 -30.06 35.43 24.32
N GLU A 98 -29.24 34.73 23.52
CA GLU A 98 -28.55 33.52 23.96
C GLU A 98 -27.62 33.78 25.15
N LEU A 99 -26.86 34.88 25.10
CA LEU A 99 -26.01 35.33 26.19
C LEU A 99 -26.81 35.65 27.45
N TYR A 100 -27.88 36.43 27.35
CA TYR A 100 -28.70 36.84 28.50
C TYR A 100 -29.37 35.65 29.14
N ASN A 101 -29.95 34.75 28.34
CA ASN A 101 -30.51 33.50 28.82
C ASN A 101 -29.49 32.62 29.56
N SER A 102 -28.22 32.62 29.12
CA SER A 102 -27.15 31.90 29.82
C SER A 102 -26.81 32.55 31.17
N ARG A 103 -26.83 33.89 31.25
CA ARG A 103 -26.64 34.64 32.50
C ARG A 103 -27.81 34.45 33.46
N GLU A 104 -29.05 34.47 32.97
CA GLU A 104 -30.25 34.18 33.75
C GLU A 104 -30.17 32.79 34.39
N LEU A 105 -29.72 31.79 33.63
CA LEU A 105 -29.50 30.43 34.14
C LEU A 105 -28.43 30.39 35.24
N LEU A 106 -27.28 31.08 35.05
CA LEU A 106 -26.21 31.18 36.06
C LEU A 106 -26.70 31.80 37.37
N PHE A 107 -27.64 32.75 37.30
CA PHE A 107 -28.23 33.40 38.47
C PHE A 107 -29.46 32.67 39.03
N ALA A 108 -29.82 31.50 38.48
CA ALA A 108 -31.02 30.73 38.80
C ALA A 108 -32.33 31.54 38.64
N MET A 109 -32.36 32.42 37.64
CA MET A 109 -33.55 33.20 37.25
C MET A 109 -34.34 32.48 36.15
N PRO A 110 -35.65 32.73 36.04
CA PRO A 110 -36.45 32.19 34.94
C PRO A 110 -35.99 32.78 33.60
N LYS A 111 -35.92 31.92 32.58
CA LYS A 111 -35.49 32.30 31.22
C LYS A 111 -36.50 33.25 30.56
N THR A 112 -36.06 34.41 30.09
CA THR A 112 -36.90 35.37 29.37
C THR A 112 -37.19 34.89 27.94
N ARG A 113 -38.44 35.06 27.49
CA ARG A 113 -38.89 34.61 26.17
C ARG A 113 -39.10 35.79 25.22
N TYR A 114 -38.19 35.92 24.26
CA TYR A 114 -38.27 36.93 23.20
C TYR A 114 -38.97 36.36 21.95
N SER A 115 -40.29 36.14 22.02
CA SER A 115 -41.07 35.61 20.89
C SER A 115 -41.15 36.58 19.71
N ASP A 116 -41.08 37.88 19.97
CA ASP A 116 -41.23 38.91 18.94
C ASP A 116 -40.06 38.91 17.96
N LEU A 117 -38.81 38.79 18.43
CA LEU A 117 -37.65 38.69 17.54
C LEU A 117 -37.76 37.49 16.60
N LYS A 118 -38.20 36.33 17.11
CA LYS A 118 -38.38 35.14 16.28
C LYS A 118 -39.42 35.39 15.18
N ARG A 119 -40.55 36.01 15.53
CA ARG A 119 -41.60 36.39 14.57
C ARG A 119 -41.10 37.40 13.54
N ILE A 120 -40.32 38.40 13.97
CA ILE A 120 -39.70 39.41 13.09
C ILE A 120 -38.77 38.74 12.09
N ILE A 121 -37.88 37.86 12.55
CA ILE A 121 -36.95 37.10 11.69
C ILE A 121 -37.72 36.26 10.66
N GLU A 122 -38.74 35.53 11.10
CA GLU A 122 -39.56 34.69 10.22
C GLU A 122 -40.34 35.51 9.18
N ALA A 123 -40.87 36.67 9.57
CA ALA A 123 -41.58 37.57 8.66
C ALA A 123 -40.64 38.31 7.69
N PHE A 124 -39.40 38.60 8.11
CA PHE A 124 -38.41 39.33 7.33
C PHE A 124 -37.60 38.44 6.37
N GLU A 125 -37.47 37.15 6.66
CA GLU A 125 -36.69 36.20 5.86
C GLU A 125 -37.06 36.19 4.36
N PRO A 126 -38.33 36.25 3.94
CA PRO A 126 -38.68 36.34 2.51
C PRO A 126 -38.13 37.60 1.83
N TYR A 127 -38.15 38.75 2.52
CA TYR A 127 -37.59 40.00 2.02
C TYR A 127 -36.07 39.92 1.93
N ARG A 128 -35.42 39.31 2.93
CA ARG A 128 -33.98 39.07 2.89
C ARG A 128 -33.57 38.25 1.68
N GLN A 129 -34.24 37.13 1.45
CA GLN A 129 -33.97 36.25 0.33
C GLN A 129 -34.20 36.96 -1.01
N LEU A 130 -35.29 37.71 -1.16
CA LEU A 130 -35.59 38.47 -2.37
C LEU A 130 -34.45 39.41 -2.74
N TRP A 131 -34.09 40.32 -1.83
CA TRP A 131 -33.11 41.36 -2.12
C TRP A 131 -31.68 40.82 -2.23
N THR A 132 -31.37 39.74 -1.52
CA THR A 132 -30.09 39.03 -1.71
C THR A 132 -30.00 38.46 -3.12
N VAL A 133 -31.02 37.73 -3.58
CA VAL A 133 -31.05 37.18 -4.94
C VAL A 133 -31.04 38.29 -5.98
N ALA A 134 -31.78 39.38 -5.77
CA ALA A 134 -31.86 40.50 -6.70
C ALA A 134 -30.48 41.19 -6.88
N HIS A 135 -29.76 41.45 -5.78
CA HIS A 135 -28.42 42.02 -5.81
C HIS A 135 -27.40 41.05 -6.42
N GLU A 136 -27.37 39.80 -5.95
CA GLU A 136 -26.45 38.79 -6.48
C GLU A 136 -26.64 38.57 -7.98
N PHE A 137 -27.88 38.48 -8.46
CA PHE A 137 -28.18 38.38 -9.89
C PHE A 137 -27.82 39.66 -10.64
N GLY A 138 -28.10 40.83 -10.08
CA GLY A 138 -27.76 42.14 -10.66
C GLY A 138 -26.26 42.34 -10.86
N VAL A 139 -25.43 41.84 -9.92
CA VAL A 139 -23.96 41.89 -10.01
C VAL A 139 -23.41 40.78 -10.89
N SER A 140 -24.00 39.59 -10.84
CA SER A 140 -23.47 38.41 -11.53
C SER A 140 -23.84 38.37 -13.01
N TYR A 141 -25.04 38.82 -13.38
CA TYR A 141 -25.51 38.79 -14.76
C TYR A 141 -24.58 39.57 -15.73
N PRO A 142 -24.20 40.84 -15.46
CA PRO A 142 -23.27 41.57 -16.32
C PRO A 142 -21.90 40.89 -16.38
N LYS A 143 -21.41 40.35 -15.26
CA LYS A 143 -20.14 39.60 -15.22
C LYS A 143 -20.19 38.35 -16.10
N TRP A 144 -21.31 37.63 -16.10
CA TRP A 144 -21.48 36.43 -16.92
C TRP A 144 -21.70 36.76 -18.40
N HIS A 145 -22.41 37.86 -18.69
CA HIS A 145 -22.75 38.26 -20.04
C HIS A 145 -21.60 38.97 -20.78
N GLU A 146 -20.93 39.91 -20.10
CA GLU A 146 -19.91 40.82 -20.66
C GLU A 146 -18.51 40.56 -20.13
N GLY A 147 -18.35 39.78 -19.07
CA GLY A 147 -17.03 39.39 -18.55
C GLY A 147 -16.33 38.35 -19.43
N ILE A 148 -15.05 38.14 -19.14
CA ILE A 148 -14.20 37.16 -19.84
C ILE A 148 -14.79 35.77 -19.63
N PHE A 149 -15.22 35.14 -20.72
CA PHE A 149 -15.87 33.84 -20.70
C PHE A 149 -14.95 32.74 -20.17
N GLN A 150 -13.64 32.86 -20.38
CA GLN A 150 -12.66 31.87 -19.93
C GLN A 150 -12.48 31.79 -18.42
N ASP A 151 -12.83 32.84 -17.68
CA ASP A 151 -12.70 32.88 -16.23
C ASP A 151 -13.97 32.41 -15.52
N GLN A 152 -15.04 32.21 -16.28
CA GLN A 152 -16.33 31.81 -15.75
C GLN A 152 -16.35 30.31 -15.44
N ASP A 153 -16.86 29.97 -14.26
CA ASP A 153 -17.13 28.61 -13.85
C ASP A 153 -18.59 28.26 -14.20
N ALA A 154 -18.77 27.40 -15.20
CA ALA A 154 -20.09 27.01 -15.66
C ALA A 154 -20.90 26.26 -14.60
N GLU A 155 -20.26 25.46 -13.75
CA GLU A 155 -20.94 24.69 -12.71
C GLU A 155 -21.43 25.63 -11.60
N ALA A 156 -20.60 26.60 -11.19
CA ALA A 156 -21.00 27.61 -10.22
C ALA A 156 -22.17 28.47 -10.73
N ILE A 157 -22.14 28.90 -12.00
CA ILE A 157 -23.22 29.68 -12.62
C ILE A 157 -24.52 28.87 -12.63
N GLU A 158 -24.47 27.61 -13.05
CA GLU A 158 -25.64 26.73 -13.10
C GLU A 158 -26.25 26.52 -11.70
N LEU A 159 -25.42 26.27 -10.69
CA LEU A 159 -25.86 26.13 -9.29
C LEU A 159 -26.52 27.41 -8.76
N SER A 160 -25.92 28.58 -9.00
CA SER A 160 -26.48 29.88 -8.60
C SER A 160 -27.84 30.12 -9.26
N VAL A 161 -27.94 29.97 -10.59
CA VAL A 161 -29.19 30.21 -11.33
C VAL A 161 -30.29 29.24 -10.91
N GLN A 162 -29.97 27.95 -10.72
CA GLN A 162 -30.95 26.97 -10.23
C GLN A 162 -31.40 27.27 -8.79
N GLY A 163 -30.46 27.68 -7.92
CA GLY A 163 -30.74 28.06 -6.53
C GLY A 163 -31.63 29.28 -6.44
N TRP A 164 -31.28 30.36 -7.15
CA TRP A 164 -32.07 31.59 -7.22
C TRP A 164 -33.46 31.34 -7.79
N PHE A 165 -33.58 30.54 -8.84
CA PHE A 165 -34.88 30.20 -9.41
C PHE A 165 -35.80 29.49 -8.41
N LYS A 166 -35.29 28.47 -7.69
CA LYS A 166 -36.06 27.77 -6.65
C LYS A 166 -36.48 28.71 -5.52
N THR A 167 -35.58 29.59 -5.09
CA THR A 167 -35.84 30.59 -4.06
C THR A 167 -36.94 31.54 -4.51
N LEU A 168 -36.84 32.12 -5.71
CA LEU A 168 -37.83 33.06 -6.23
C LEU A 168 -39.20 32.40 -6.47
N GLN A 169 -39.26 31.15 -6.93
CA GLN A 169 -40.52 30.41 -7.03
C GLN A 169 -41.20 30.21 -5.66
N LYS A 170 -40.41 29.96 -4.62
CA LYS A 170 -40.93 29.87 -3.24
C LYS A 170 -41.43 31.23 -2.76
N LEU A 171 -40.66 32.30 -3.01
CA LEU A 171 -41.00 33.67 -2.63
C LEU A 171 -42.28 34.17 -3.30
N ALA A 172 -42.47 33.83 -4.59
CA ALA A 172 -43.69 34.14 -5.34
C ALA A 172 -44.97 33.59 -4.70
N ARG A 173 -44.87 32.54 -3.88
CA ARG A 173 -46.01 31.94 -3.15
C ARG A 173 -46.15 32.44 -1.72
N SER A 174 -45.07 32.94 -1.11
CA SER A 174 -45.05 33.32 0.31
C SER A 174 -45.28 34.81 0.55
N LEU A 175 -44.85 35.67 -0.38
CA LEU A 175 -45.06 37.10 -0.29
C LEU A 175 -46.52 37.45 -0.62
N ARG A 176 -47.10 38.38 0.14
CA ARG A 176 -48.50 38.81 0.00
C ARG A 176 -48.65 40.23 -0.52
N ASP A 177 -47.61 41.05 -0.35
CA ASP A 177 -47.59 42.44 -0.77
C ASP A 177 -47.31 42.55 -2.27
N GLU A 178 -48.02 43.46 -2.95
CA GLU A 178 -48.00 43.56 -4.42
C GLU A 178 -46.63 43.91 -4.98
N THR A 179 -45.93 44.88 -4.37
CA THR A 179 -44.66 45.39 -4.91
C THR A 179 -43.51 44.37 -4.89
N PRO A 180 -43.24 43.66 -3.77
CA PRO A 180 -42.24 42.58 -3.76
C PRO A 180 -42.56 41.44 -4.74
N VAL A 181 -43.84 41.14 -4.96
CA VAL A 181 -44.28 40.10 -5.91
C VAL A 181 -43.95 40.49 -7.35
N ILE A 182 -44.13 41.77 -7.72
CA ILE A 182 -43.74 42.28 -9.05
C ILE A 182 -42.24 42.12 -9.28
N VAL A 183 -41.41 42.48 -8.29
CA VAL A 183 -39.94 42.32 -8.37
C VAL A 183 -39.56 40.84 -8.54
N VAL A 184 -40.20 39.93 -7.80
CA VAL A 184 -39.99 38.48 -7.95
C VAL A 184 -40.33 38.01 -9.38
N GLN A 185 -41.46 38.48 -9.93
CA GLN A 185 -41.88 38.11 -11.30
C GLN A 185 -40.88 38.62 -12.34
N ALA A 186 -40.45 39.88 -12.25
CA ALA A 186 -39.44 40.46 -13.14
C ALA A 186 -38.10 39.69 -13.08
N LEU A 187 -37.65 39.30 -11.88
CA LEU A 187 -36.44 38.49 -11.72
C LEU A 187 -36.60 37.07 -12.29
N LEU A 188 -37.76 36.45 -12.09
CA LEU A 188 -38.06 35.14 -12.68
C LEU A 188 -38.06 35.19 -14.22
N GLU A 189 -38.66 36.21 -14.82
CA GLU A 189 -38.64 36.41 -16.27
C GLU A 189 -37.21 36.57 -16.80
N ARG A 190 -36.40 37.41 -16.14
CA ARG A 190 -34.98 37.59 -16.52
C ARG A 190 -34.16 36.30 -16.38
N LEU A 191 -34.40 35.51 -15.34
CA LEU A 191 -33.75 34.20 -15.16
C LEU A 191 -34.20 33.18 -16.20
N GLU A 192 -35.48 33.15 -16.56
CA GLU A 192 -36.02 32.28 -17.61
C GLU A 192 -35.44 32.63 -18.99
N LEU A 193 -35.16 33.92 -19.26
CA LEU A 193 -34.45 34.32 -20.48
C LEU A 193 -32.97 33.89 -20.48
N PHE A 194 -32.33 33.82 -19.32
CA PHE A 194 -30.92 33.41 -19.22
C PHE A 194 -30.72 31.89 -19.18
N ARG A 195 -31.66 31.14 -18.58
CA ARG A 195 -31.60 29.69 -18.42
C ARG A 195 -31.26 28.90 -19.68
N PRO A 196 -31.83 29.21 -20.86
CA PRO A 196 -31.48 28.53 -22.10
C PRO A 196 -30.00 28.63 -22.49
N TYR A 197 -29.26 29.61 -21.96
CA TYR A 197 -27.83 29.76 -22.22
C TYR A 197 -26.97 28.85 -21.34
N LEU A 198 -27.46 28.36 -20.19
CA LEU A 198 -26.69 27.51 -19.28
C LEU A 198 -26.10 26.27 -19.98
N PRO A 199 -26.86 25.49 -20.77
CA PRO A 199 -26.31 24.31 -21.41
C PRO A 199 -25.25 24.66 -22.46
N LEU A 200 -25.34 25.84 -23.09
CA LEU A 200 -24.31 26.35 -24.00
C LEU A 200 -23.03 26.73 -23.23
N ILE A 201 -23.19 27.44 -22.10
CA ILE A 201 -22.07 27.83 -21.22
C ILE A 201 -21.34 26.57 -20.76
N THR A 202 -22.07 25.60 -20.21
CA THR A 202 -21.52 24.31 -19.75
C THR A 202 -20.83 23.55 -20.90
N ALA A 203 -21.43 23.52 -22.09
CA ALA A 203 -20.83 22.84 -23.23
C ALA A 203 -19.52 23.50 -23.70
N LEU A 204 -19.46 24.83 -23.76
CA LEU A 204 -18.29 25.59 -24.24
C LEU A 204 -17.20 25.78 -23.19
N ARG A 205 -17.53 25.67 -21.90
CA ARG A 205 -16.58 25.70 -20.77
C ARG A 205 -16.05 24.32 -20.38
N ASN A 206 -16.37 23.30 -21.15
CA ASN A 206 -15.87 21.96 -20.91
C ASN A 206 -14.32 21.91 -21.03
N PRO A 207 -13.59 21.53 -19.95
CA PRO A 207 -12.13 21.47 -19.96
C PRO A 207 -11.56 20.41 -20.91
N GLY A 208 -12.39 19.46 -21.37
CA GLY A 208 -12.03 18.48 -22.38
C GLY A 208 -11.99 19.02 -23.82
N LEU A 209 -12.46 20.25 -24.05
CA LEU A 209 -12.35 20.87 -25.36
C LEU A 209 -10.88 21.12 -25.72
N ARG A 210 -10.55 20.79 -26.98
CA ARG A 210 -9.22 20.93 -27.58
C ARG A 210 -9.41 21.50 -28.98
N ASP A 211 -8.33 21.91 -29.64
CA ASP A 211 -8.41 22.54 -30.97
C ASP A 211 -9.23 21.72 -32.00
N ARG A 212 -9.16 20.38 -31.94
CA ARG A 212 -9.98 19.49 -32.78
C ARG A 212 -11.49 19.63 -32.56
N HIS A 213 -11.91 19.87 -31.31
CA HIS A 213 -13.31 20.07 -30.94
C HIS A 213 -13.78 21.47 -31.37
N TRP A 214 -12.96 22.49 -31.14
CA TRP A 214 -13.23 23.85 -31.61
C TRP A 214 -13.36 23.95 -33.13
N LYS A 215 -12.56 23.18 -33.89
CA LYS A 215 -12.72 23.05 -35.34
C LYS A 215 -14.07 22.45 -35.74
N LYS A 216 -14.57 21.43 -35.01
CA LYS A 216 -15.91 20.86 -35.25
C LYS A 216 -17.01 21.85 -34.90
N ILE A 217 -16.90 22.54 -33.76
CA ILE A 217 -17.86 23.58 -33.33
C ILE A 217 -17.91 24.71 -34.37
N SER A 218 -16.76 25.17 -34.84
CA SER A 218 -16.66 26.19 -35.90
C SER A 218 -17.31 25.73 -37.21
N ALA A 219 -17.12 24.46 -37.59
CA ALA A 219 -17.73 23.90 -38.79
C ALA A 219 -19.27 23.84 -38.69
N VAL A 220 -19.81 23.48 -37.52
CA VAL A 220 -21.26 23.48 -37.28
C VAL A 220 -21.83 24.90 -37.30
N ALA A 221 -21.13 25.85 -36.68
CA ALA A 221 -21.55 27.24 -36.61
C ALA A 221 -21.34 28.04 -37.92
N GLY A 222 -20.63 27.48 -38.90
CA GLY A 222 -20.27 28.15 -40.15
C GLY A 222 -19.35 29.38 -39.99
N LYS A 223 -18.83 29.62 -38.77
CA LYS A 223 -17.98 30.76 -38.39
C LYS A 223 -16.81 30.25 -37.58
N SER A 224 -15.70 30.99 -37.55
CA SER A 224 -14.56 30.64 -36.70
C SER A 224 -14.91 30.89 -35.23
N VAL A 225 -15.02 29.82 -34.44
CA VAL A 225 -15.34 29.84 -33.01
C VAL A 225 -14.16 29.27 -32.25
N LYS A 226 -13.40 30.15 -31.59
CA LYS A 226 -12.37 29.77 -30.63
C LYS A 226 -12.36 30.81 -29.52
N LEU A 227 -12.26 30.35 -28.28
CA LEU A 227 -12.14 31.25 -27.13
C LEU A 227 -10.78 31.96 -27.22
N GLN A 228 -10.84 33.29 -27.35
CA GLN A 228 -9.73 34.22 -27.19
C GLN A 228 -9.80 34.85 -25.80
N GLU A 229 -8.76 35.58 -25.39
CA GLU A 229 -8.65 36.17 -24.04
C GLU A 229 -9.76 37.20 -23.75
N ASP A 230 -10.33 37.81 -24.79
CA ASP A 230 -11.38 38.83 -24.74
C ASP A 230 -12.79 38.28 -25.04
N THR A 231 -12.94 36.97 -25.23
CA THR A 231 -14.23 36.39 -25.64
C THR A 231 -15.24 36.47 -24.50
N THR A 232 -16.41 37.07 -24.75
CA THR A 232 -17.53 37.17 -23.81
C THR A 232 -18.69 36.27 -24.23
N LEU A 233 -19.62 35.97 -23.31
CA LEU A 233 -20.84 35.22 -23.64
C LEU A 233 -21.67 35.95 -24.70
N GLN A 234 -21.76 37.29 -24.61
CA GLN A 234 -22.46 38.10 -25.60
C GLN A 234 -21.92 37.90 -27.03
N MET A 235 -20.60 37.84 -27.20
CA MET A 235 -19.98 37.57 -28.51
C MET A 235 -20.33 36.18 -29.02
N LEU A 236 -20.33 35.17 -28.14
CA LEU A 236 -20.70 33.80 -28.47
C LEU A 236 -22.18 33.66 -28.87
N LEU A 237 -23.07 34.40 -28.20
CA LEU A 237 -24.49 34.47 -28.56
C LEU A 237 -24.71 35.21 -29.88
N ALA A 238 -23.99 36.30 -30.13
CA ALA A 238 -24.04 37.05 -31.39
C ALA A 238 -23.56 36.22 -32.60
N LEU A 239 -22.74 35.19 -32.37
CA LEU A 239 -22.34 34.25 -33.41
C LEU A 239 -23.47 33.29 -33.81
N GLY A 240 -24.56 33.19 -33.03
CA GLY A 240 -25.69 32.30 -33.29
C GLY A 240 -25.48 30.89 -32.76
N LEU A 241 -24.58 30.69 -31.78
CA LEU A 241 -24.25 29.35 -31.27
C LEU A 241 -25.44 28.67 -30.57
N GLN A 242 -26.40 29.45 -30.08
CA GLN A 242 -27.61 28.95 -29.46
C GLN A 242 -28.47 28.10 -30.43
N ASP A 243 -28.50 28.46 -31.72
CA ASP A 243 -29.27 27.72 -32.74
C ASP A 243 -28.68 26.33 -33.03
N HIS A 244 -27.40 26.14 -32.69
CA HIS A 244 -26.66 24.90 -32.89
C HIS A 244 -26.39 24.14 -31.58
N LEU A 245 -27.09 24.50 -30.49
CA LEU A 245 -26.84 23.99 -29.14
C LEU A 245 -26.71 22.47 -29.07
N ILE A 246 -27.64 21.73 -29.69
CA ILE A 246 -27.68 20.26 -29.65
C ILE A 246 -26.36 19.67 -30.19
N HIS A 247 -25.90 20.15 -31.34
CA HIS A 247 -24.66 19.66 -31.96
C HIS A 247 -23.42 20.05 -31.14
N ILE A 248 -23.42 21.25 -30.53
CA ILE A 248 -22.33 21.70 -29.66
C ILE A 248 -22.27 20.83 -28.39
N GLN A 249 -23.43 20.49 -27.81
CA GLN A 249 -23.52 19.57 -26.68
C GLN A 249 -22.98 18.18 -27.04
N GLU A 250 -23.35 17.62 -28.18
CA GLU A 250 -22.81 16.32 -28.64
C GLU A 250 -21.28 16.34 -28.78
N ILE A 251 -20.72 17.41 -29.35
CA ILE A 251 -19.26 17.58 -29.46
C ILE A 251 -18.62 17.72 -28.07
N SER A 252 -19.25 18.49 -27.18
CA SER A 252 -18.76 18.67 -25.81
C SER A 252 -18.83 17.37 -25.01
N GLU A 253 -19.91 16.60 -25.11
CA GLU A 253 -20.02 15.29 -24.47
C GLU A 253 -18.96 14.30 -24.98
N TYR A 254 -18.68 14.30 -26.28
CA TYR A 254 -17.58 13.53 -26.86
C TYR A 254 -16.24 13.96 -26.25
N ALA A 255 -16.00 15.27 -26.16
CA ALA A 255 -14.78 15.83 -25.56
C ALA A 255 -14.64 15.48 -24.08
N SER A 256 -15.74 15.45 -23.31
CA SER A 256 -15.76 15.01 -21.91
C SER A 256 -15.34 13.55 -21.77
N LYS A 257 -15.85 12.66 -22.64
CA LYS A 257 -15.49 11.24 -22.62
C LYS A 257 -14.04 11.02 -23.01
N GLU A 258 -13.55 11.77 -23.99
CA GLU A 258 -12.14 11.76 -24.37
C GLU A 258 -11.24 12.28 -23.24
N TYR A 259 -11.58 13.41 -22.61
CA TYR A 259 -10.84 13.98 -21.50
C TYR A 259 -10.76 13.05 -20.28
N ARG A 260 -11.82 12.28 -20.01
CA ARG A 260 -11.81 11.24 -18.97
C ARG A 260 -10.74 10.17 -19.26
N LEU A 261 -10.62 9.74 -20.51
CA LEU A 261 -9.57 8.78 -20.91
C LEU A 261 -8.17 9.39 -20.76
N GLU A 262 -8.00 10.66 -21.15
CA GLU A 262 -6.74 11.39 -21.00
C GLU A 262 -6.32 11.46 -19.53
N LYS A 263 -7.25 11.86 -18.65
CA LYS A 263 -7.00 11.95 -17.20
C LYS A 263 -6.73 10.59 -16.56
N GLN A 264 -7.41 9.54 -17.00
CA GLN A 264 -7.13 8.18 -16.54
C GLN A 264 -5.72 7.72 -16.94
N LEU A 265 -5.28 8.01 -18.17
CA LEU A 265 -3.93 7.71 -18.62
C LEU A 265 -2.88 8.49 -17.82
N GLU A 266 -3.07 9.80 -17.67
CA GLU A 266 -2.19 10.67 -16.86
C GLU A 266 -2.09 10.18 -15.42
N LYS A 267 -3.21 9.77 -14.83
CA LYS A 267 -3.24 9.20 -13.48
C LYS A 267 -2.42 7.92 -13.39
N MET A 268 -2.66 6.95 -14.29
CA MET A 268 -1.87 5.71 -14.32
C MET A 268 -0.38 6.01 -14.50
N GLN A 269 -0.02 6.88 -15.43
CA GLN A 269 1.38 7.30 -15.64
C GLN A 269 1.98 7.97 -14.40
N GLY A 270 1.18 8.79 -13.70
CA GLY A 270 1.58 9.47 -12.46
C GLY A 270 1.87 8.49 -11.33
N GLU A 271 1.01 7.49 -11.13
CA GLU A 271 1.20 6.44 -10.13
C GLU A 271 2.53 5.70 -10.33
N TRP A 272 2.89 5.36 -11.58
CA TRP A 272 4.15 4.68 -11.89
C TRP A 272 5.42 5.52 -11.66
N LYS A 273 5.32 6.86 -11.50
CA LYS A 273 6.50 7.71 -11.25
C LYS A 273 7.14 7.45 -9.89
N THR A 274 6.36 6.99 -8.92
CA THR A 274 6.82 6.77 -7.54
C THR A 274 7.13 5.32 -7.23
N VAL A 275 6.74 4.38 -8.10
CA VAL A 275 6.93 2.94 -7.89
C VAL A 275 8.40 2.57 -8.10
N GLN A 276 9.00 1.94 -7.09
CA GLN A 276 10.40 1.55 -7.05
C GLN A 276 10.53 0.06 -6.74
N PHE A 277 11.57 -0.57 -7.29
CA PHE A 277 11.98 -1.91 -6.90
C PHE A 277 12.60 -1.90 -5.51
N GLU A 278 12.12 -2.79 -4.64
CA GLU A 278 12.77 -3.07 -3.38
C GLU A 278 13.87 -4.12 -3.58
N LEU A 279 15.09 -3.75 -3.18
CA LEU A 279 16.27 -4.60 -3.30
C LEU A 279 16.77 -4.99 -1.92
N SER A 280 16.94 -6.30 -1.68
CA SER A 280 17.57 -6.82 -0.47
C SER A 280 19.03 -7.21 -0.75
N PRO A 281 19.97 -6.93 0.16
CA PRO A 281 21.36 -7.33 0.01
C PRO A 281 21.49 -8.87 0.05
N TYR A 282 22.37 -9.41 -0.78
CA TYR A 282 22.73 -10.83 -0.83
C TYR A 282 24.22 -10.96 -1.17
N GLU A 283 25.02 -11.35 -0.17
CA GLU A 283 26.48 -11.37 -0.26
C GLU A 283 27.05 -10.03 -0.81
N ASP A 284 27.66 -10.06 -1.99
CA ASP A 284 28.24 -8.92 -2.69
C ASP A 284 27.30 -8.29 -3.75
N THR A 285 26.04 -8.70 -3.81
CA THR A 285 25.02 -8.22 -4.75
C THR A 285 23.67 -7.97 -4.06
N HIS A 286 22.61 -7.80 -4.85
CA HIS A 286 21.25 -7.63 -4.37
C HIS A 286 20.30 -8.64 -5.02
N MET A 287 19.11 -8.79 -4.45
CA MET A 287 17.98 -9.52 -5.01
C MET A 287 16.72 -8.65 -4.97
N LEU A 288 15.82 -8.84 -5.93
CA LEU A 288 14.47 -8.28 -5.90
C LEU A 288 13.68 -8.89 -4.75
N LYS A 289 13.00 -8.03 -4.00
CA LYS A 289 12.12 -8.38 -2.88
C LYS A 289 10.73 -7.80 -3.11
N SER A 290 9.70 -8.48 -2.60
CA SER A 290 8.32 -7.95 -2.47
C SER A 290 7.76 -7.31 -3.75
N VAL A 291 7.72 -8.08 -4.84
CA VAL A 291 7.22 -7.61 -6.15
C VAL A 291 5.70 -7.76 -6.33
N ASP A 292 4.99 -8.33 -5.34
CA ASP A 292 3.56 -8.65 -5.44
C ASP A 292 2.71 -7.40 -5.70
N ASP A 293 2.96 -6.31 -4.96
CA ASP A 293 2.24 -5.04 -5.14
C ASP A 293 2.50 -4.43 -6.54
N ILE A 294 3.72 -4.59 -7.06
CA ILE A 294 4.09 -4.14 -8.41
C ILE A 294 3.33 -4.97 -9.45
N GLN A 295 3.26 -6.29 -9.27
CA GLN A 295 2.53 -7.20 -10.17
C GLN A 295 1.02 -6.90 -10.15
N GLN A 296 0.44 -6.71 -8.97
CA GLN A 296 -0.97 -6.36 -8.84
C GLN A 296 -1.30 -5.03 -9.54
N LEU A 297 -0.50 -3.98 -9.29
CA LEU A 297 -0.67 -2.69 -9.97
C LEU A 297 -0.52 -2.81 -11.48
N LEU A 298 0.43 -3.64 -11.93
CA LEU A 298 0.68 -3.90 -13.35
C LEU A 298 -0.50 -4.56 -14.03
N ASP A 299 -1.05 -5.63 -13.45
CA ASP A 299 -2.18 -6.35 -14.03
C ASP A 299 -3.44 -5.47 -14.06
N ASP A 300 -3.69 -4.71 -12.99
CA ASP A 300 -4.78 -3.73 -12.95
C ASP A 300 -4.64 -2.68 -14.06
N HIS A 301 -3.43 -2.14 -14.26
CA HIS A 301 -3.18 -1.11 -15.27
C HIS A 301 -3.20 -1.67 -16.69
N ILE A 302 -2.81 -2.93 -16.89
CA ILE A 302 -2.98 -3.64 -18.17
C ILE A 302 -4.48 -3.77 -18.48
N LEU A 303 -5.29 -4.24 -17.52
CA LEU A 303 -6.73 -4.42 -17.72
C LEU A 303 -7.44 -3.09 -18.01
N LYS A 304 -7.15 -2.04 -17.23
CA LYS A 304 -7.67 -0.69 -17.46
C LYS A 304 -7.30 -0.17 -18.85
N THR A 305 -6.03 -0.32 -19.24
CA THR A 305 -5.54 0.11 -20.56
C THR A 305 -6.26 -0.62 -21.70
N GLN A 306 -6.48 -1.94 -21.58
CA GLN A 306 -7.25 -2.70 -22.58
C GLN A 306 -8.71 -2.22 -22.68
N THR A 307 -9.34 -1.93 -21.54
CA THR A 307 -10.70 -1.39 -21.51
C THR A 307 -10.78 -0.03 -22.18
N MET A 308 -9.79 0.84 -21.95
CA MET A 308 -9.69 2.15 -22.57
C MET A 308 -9.44 2.06 -24.09
N LEU A 309 -8.62 1.11 -24.55
CA LEU A 309 -8.40 0.85 -25.98
C LEU A 309 -9.68 0.39 -26.70
N GLY A 310 -10.59 -0.30 -25.99
CA GLY A 310 -11.90 -0.67 -26.51
C GLY A 310 -12.92 0.48 -26.59
N SER A 311 -12.59 1.66 -26.05
CA SER A 311 -13.50 2.80 -26.04
C SER A 311 -13.64 3.45 -27.43
N PRO A 312 -14.85 3.75 -27.91
CA PRO A 312 -15.03 4.44 -29.19
C PRO A 312 -14.52 5.90 -29.20
N TYR A 313 -14.18 6.44 -28.02
CA TYR A 313 -13.67 7.80 -27.84
C TYR A 313 -12.13 7.88 -27.81
N ILE A 314 -11.42 6.77 -28.02
CA ILE A 314 -9.95 6.69 -27.88
C ILE A 314 -9.17 7.34 -29.04
N LYS A 315 -9.83 7.60 -30.17
CA LYS A 315 -9.19 7.85 -31.47
C LYS A 315 -8.03 8.85 -31.46
N ALA A 316 -8.13 9.98 -30.74
CA ALA A 316 -7.05 10.97 -30.76
C ALA A 316 -5.84 10.61 -29.87
N MET A 317 -6.00 9.70 -28.90
CA MET A 317 -4.94 9.23 -28.00
C MET A 317 -4.59 7.75 -28.21
N GLU A 318 -5.15 7.10 -29.24
CA GLU A 318 -4.98 5.68 -29.50
C GLU A 318 -3.50 5.29 -29.62
N MET A 319 -2.70 6.08 -30.35
CA MET A 319 -1.27 5.84 -30.48
C MET A 319 -0.55 5.87 -29.12
N GLN A 320 -0.85 6.87 -28.28
CA GLN A 320 -0.25 7.00 -26.95
C GLN A 320 -0.68 5.86 -26.03
N MET A 321 -1.95 5.46 -26.09
CA MET A 321 -2.49 4.35 -25.30
C MET A 321 -1.90 3.00 -25.71
N ARG A 322 -1.66 2.79 -27.01
CA ARG A 322 -0.98 1.58 -27.53
C ARG A 322 0.47 1.51 -27.06
N GLN A 323 1.22 2.61 -27.17
CA GLN A 323 2.58 2.69 -26.65
C GLN A 323 2.63 2.45 -25.13
N TRP A 324 1.64 2.98 -24.40
CA TRP A 324 1.50 2.72 -22.97
C TRP A 324 1.26 1.23 -22.68
N SER A 325 0.33 0.61 -23.41
CA SER A 325 0.04 -0.83 -23.30
C SER A 325 1.28 -1.68 -23.57
N GLU A 326 2.03 -1.37 -24.64
CA GLU A 326 3.28 -2.08 -24.97
C GLU A 326 4.32 -1.96 -23.85
N ARG A 327 4.46 -0.78 -23.23
CA ARG A 327 5.36 -0.58 -22.08
C ARG A 327 4.97 -1.43 -20.88
N LEU A 328 3.68 -1.49 -20.54
CA LEU A 328 3.19 -2.33 -19.43
C LEU A 328 3.40 -3.82 -19.71
N LEU A 329 3.07 -4.28 -20.92
CA LEU A 329 3.28 -5.69 -21.31
C LEU A 329 4.78 -6.06 -21.31
N ARG A 330 5.64 -5.14 -21.74
CA ARG A 330 7.10 -5.30 -21.67
C ARG A 330 7.59 -5.39 -20.23
N LEU A 331 7.09 -4.54 -19.34
CA LEU A 331 7.42 -4.59 -17.91
C LEU A 331 7.01 -5.95 -17.31
N ARG A 332 5.84 -6.48 -17.67
CA ARG A 332 5.39 -7.80 -17.19
C ARG A 332 6.35 -8.91 -17.61
N ALA A 333 6.72 -8.94 -18.90
CA ALA A 333 7.69 -9.90 -19.41
C ALA A 333 9.06 -9.77 -18.72
N ILE A 334 9.53 -8.55 -18.44
CA ILE A 334 10.77 -8.31 -17.70
C ILE A 334 10.68 -8.89 -16.29
N LEU A 335 9.60 -8.62 -15.57
CA LEU A 335 9.40 -9.10 -14.20
C LEU A 335 9.40 -10.64 -14.14
N GLU A 336 8.66 -11.30 -15.04
CA GLU A 336 8.61 -12.76 -15.12
C GLU A 336 9.99 -13.38 -15.36
N GLU A 337 10.70 -12.90 -16.38
CA GLU A 337 12.03 -13.42 -16.73
C GLU A 337 13.08 -13.06 -15.66
N TRP A 338 12.99 -11.90 -15.03
CA TRP A 338 13.90 -11.50 -13.95
C TRP A 338 13.73 -12.40 -12.73
N LEU A 339 12.50 -12.65 -12.26
CA LEU A 339 12.24 -13.52 -11.12
C LEU A 339 12.65 -14.97 -11.40
N LYS A 340 12.39 -15.46 -12.62
CA LYS A 340 12.84 -16.78 -13.07
C LYS A 340 14.37 -16.90 -13.05
N CYS A 341 15.06 -15.86 -13.52
CA CYS A 341 16.51 -15.78 -13.50
C CYS A 341 17.03 -15.74 -12.07
N GLN A 342 16.42 -14.93 -11.20
CA GLN A 342 16.80 -14.82 -9.79
C GLN A 342 16.76 -16.18 -9.09
N ASN A 343 15.65 -16.91 -9.23
CA ASN A 343 15.47 -18.20 -8.57
C ASN A 343 16.49 -19.23 -9.05
N SER A 344 16.71 -19.31 -10.37
CA SER A 344 17.65 -20.27 -10.96
C SER A 344 19.10 -19.91 -10.65
N TRP A 345 19.44 -18.62 -10.71
CA TRP A 345 20.77 -18.11 -10.37
C TRP A 345 21.07 -18.33 -8.89
N HIS A 346 20.14 -18.01 -7.98
CA HIS A 346 20.32 -18.17 -6.53
C HIS A 346 20.55 -19.64 -6.13
N TYR A 347 19.89 -20.60 -6.80
CA TYR A 347 20.16 -22.02 -6.61
C TYR A 347 21.55 -22.45 -7.11
N LEU A 348 21.95 -21.95 -8.27
CA LEU A 348 23.19 -22.35 -8.95
C LEU A 348 24.44 -21.66 -8.41
N GLU A 349 24.31 -20.47 -7.84
CA GLU A 349 25.42 -19.67 -7.29
C GLU A 349 26.28 -20.46 -6.28
N PRO A 350 25.72 -21.04 -5.21
CA PRO A 350 26.52 -21.78 -4.22
C PRO A 350 27.10 -23.07 -4.80
N ILE A 351 26.49 -23.65 -5.84
CA ILE A 351 26.97 -24.86 -6.50
C ILE A 351 28.22 -24.54 -7.33
N PHE A 352 28.17 -23.47 -8.13
CA PHE A 352 29.24 -23.06 -9.01
C PHE A 352 30.28 -22.15 -8.35
N SER A 353 30.12 -21.79 -7.08
CA SER A 353 31.20 -21.18 -6.28
C SER A 353 32.27 -22.20 -5.85
N SER A 354 31.93 -23.50 -5.80
CA SER A 354 32.89 -24.57 -5.49
C SER A 354 33.88 -24.82 -6.62
N SER A 355 35.18 -24.69 -6.32
CA SER A 355 36.27 -24.98 -7.27
C SER A 355 36.27 -26.42 -7.80
N ASP A 356 35.73 -27.37 -7.03
CA ASP A 356 35.72 -28.80 -7.41
C ASP A 356 34.61 -29.09 -8.43
N ILE A 357 33.45 -28.44 -8.27
CA ILE A 357 32.37 -28.46 -9.26
C ILE A 357 32.80 -27.73 -10.53
N GLN A 358 33.47 -26.59 -10.40
CA GLN A 358 33.99 -25.85 -11.55
C GLN A 358 34.97 -26.67 -12.39
N ALA A 359 35.86 -27.42 -11.72
CA ALA A 359 36.80 -28.32 -12.40
C ALA A 359 36.09 -29.51 -13.07
N SER A 360 34.97 -29.97 -12.51
CA SER A 360 34.20 -31.10 -13.04
C SER A 360 33.30 -30.72 -14.22
N MET A 361 32.80 -29.48 -14.24
CA MET A 361 31.88 -28.96 -15.27
C MET A 361 32.36 -27.59 -15.81
N PRO A 362 33.50 -27.55 -16.54
CA PRO A 362 34.14 -26.29 -16.93
C PRO A 362 33.33 -25.49 -17.96
N ALA A 363 32.63 -26.17 -18.89
CA ALA A 363 31.82 -25.50 -19.90
C ALA A 363 30.59 -24.82 -19.29
N GLU A 364 29.91 -25.50 -18.36
CA GLU A 364 28.78 -24.97 -17.60
C GLU A 364 29.21 -23.83 -16.67
N SER A 365 30.40 -23.95 -16.06
CA SER A 365 30.97 -22.90 -15.21
C SER A 365 31.24 -21.60 -15.97
N GLN A 366 31.75 -21.69 -17.20
CA GLN A 366 31.92 -20.53 -18.07
C GLN A 366 30.58 -19.86 -18.41
N LYS A 367 29.55 -20.65 -18.73
CA LYS A 367 28.19 -20.13 -18.99
C LYS A 367 27.60 -19.46 -17.74
N PHE A 368 27.75 -20.08 -16.57
CA PHE A 368 27.28 -19.52 -15.31
C PHE A 368 27.99 -18.20 -14.99
N HIS A 369 29.30 -18.11 -15.25
CA HIS A 369 30.06 -16.87 -15.06
C HIS A 369 29.51 -15.72 -15.91
N LEU A 370 29.16 -15.96 -17.18
CA LEU A 370 28.53 -14.95 -18.05
C LEU A 370 27.22 -14.44 -17.46
N VAL A 371 26.37 -15.35 -16.98
CA VAL A 371 25.10 -14.99 -16.33
C VAL A 371 25.34 -14.23 -15.03
N ASN A 372 26.32 -14.63 -14.22
CA ASN A 372 26.65 -13.97 -12.96
C ASN A 372 27.15 -12.53 -13.18
N VAL A 373 27.98 -12.28 -14.19
CA VAL A 373 28.42 -10.93 -14.56
C VAL A 373 27.24 -10.08 -15.01
N MET A 374 26.37 -10.62 -15.87
CA MET A 374 25.14 -9.95 -16.31
C MET A 374 24.22 -9.62 -15.12
N TRP A 375 24.00 -10.58 -14.22
CA TRP A 375 23.18 -10.42 -13.02
C TRP A 375 23.71 -9.29 -12.15
N ARG A 376 24.99 -9.33 -11.75
CA ARG A 376 25.61 -8.31 -10.90
C ARG A 376 25.57 -6.91 -11.54
N SER A 377 25.85 -6.80 -12.84
CA SER A 377 25.75 -5.53 -13.56
C SER A 377 24.31 -4.99 -13.59
N THR A 378 23.34 -5.89 -13.79
CA THR A 378 21.91 -5.52 -13.82
C THR A 378 21.42 -5.07 -12.45
N MET A 379 21.80 -5.78 -11.38
CA MET A 379 21.45 -5.41 -10.00
C MET A 379 22.11 -4.09 -9.59
N GLU A 380 23.37 -3.85 -9.93
CA GLU A 380 24.03 -2.56 -9.67
C GLU A 380 23.31 -1.39 -10.36
N SER A 381 22.90 -1.61 -11.62
CA SER A 381 22.10 -0.62 -12.37
C SER A 381 20.72 -0.39 -11.74
N ALA A 382 20.07 -1.46 -11.26
CA ALA A 382 18.78 -1.37 -10.57
C ALA A 382 18.89 -0.65 -9.21
N THR A 383 20.01 -0.79 -8.49
CA THR A 383 20.25 -0.03 -7.25
C THR A 383 20.42 1.47 -7.54
N LYS A 384 21.10 1.83 -8.65
CA LYS A 384 21.27 3.25 -9.05
C LYS A 384 19.98 3.88 -9.57
N ASN A 385 19.15 3.10 -10.27
CA ASN A 385 17.85 3.53 -10.79
C ASN A 385 16.75 2.53 -10.41
N PRO A 386 16.13 2.69 -9.22
CA PRO A 386 15.15 1.73 -8.72
C PRO A 386 13.77 1.89 -9.36
N TYR A 387 13.51 2.92 -10.17
CA TYR A 387 12.17 3.19 -10.70
C TYR A 387 11.71 2.14 -11.73
N VAL A 388 10.65 1.42 -11.39
CA VAL A 388 10.19 0.21 -12.11
C VAL A 388 9.92 0.49 -13.59
N LEU A 389 9.15 1.54 -13.87
CA LEU A 389 8.76 1.86 -15.24
C LEU A 389 9.95 2.33 -16.09
N GLN A 390 10.97 2.96 -15.50
CA GLN A 390 12.17 3.38 -16.23
C GLN A 390 13.01 2.18 -16.65
N ARG A 391 13.15 1.18 -15.76
CA ARG A 391 13.80 -0.10 -16.07
C ARG A 391 13.09 -0.81 -17.23
N ALA A 392 11.76 -0.71 -17.29
CA ALA A 392 10.98 -1.22 -18.42
C ALA A 392 11.21 -0.48 -19.75
N MET A 393 11.95 0.63 -19.78
CA MET A 393 12.35 1.31 -21.02
C MET A 393 13.73 0.86 -21.52
N GLU A 394 14.48 0.09 -20.74
CA GLU A 394 15.82 -0.35 -21.14
C GLU A 394 15.75 -1.48 -22.16
N GLU A 395 16.14 -1.22 -23.40
CA GLU A 395 15.96 -2.12 -24.53
C GLU A 395 16.61 -3.50 -24.33
N ARG A 396 17.80 -3.54 -23.71
CA ARG A 396 18.57 -4.78 -23.53
C ARG A 396 18.15 -5.61 -22.32
N LEU A 397 17.38 -5.06 -21.39
CA LEU A 397 17.07 -5.74 -20.12
C LEU A 397 16.29 -7.04 -20.33
N LEU A 398 15.21 -7.00 -21.12
CA LEU A 398 14.41 -8.20 -21.41
C LEU A 398 15.19 -9.27 -22.21
N PRO A 399 15.84 -8.95 -23.35
CA PRO A 399 16.65 -9.93 -24.07
C PRO A 399 17.75 -10.56 -23.21
N ASN A 400 18.41 -9.79 -22.33
CA ASN A 400 19.46 -10.29 -21.45
C ASN A 400 18.92 -11.35 -20.48
N PHE A 401 17.76 -11.12 -19.86
CA PHE A 401 17.16 -12.10 -18.95
C PHE A 401 16.66 -13.34 -19.68
N ILE A 402 16.07 -13.19 -20.88
CA ILE A 402 15.65 -14.33 -21.70
C ILE A 402 16.86 -15.22 -22.03
N GLU A 403 17.97 -14.61 -22.47
CA GLU A 403 19.18 -15.37 -22.81
C GLU A 403 19.84 -15.99 -21.57
N ALA A 404 19.88 -15.26 -20.45
CA ALA A 404 20.37 -15.80 -19.20
C ALA A 404 19.54 -17.00 -18.71
N ASN A 405 18.21 -16.92 -18.78
CA ASN A 405 17.34 -18.04 -18.42
C ASN A 405 17.58 -19.27 -19.31
N LYS A 406 17.78 -19.09 -20.62
CA LYS A 406 18.16 -20.21 -21.50
C LYS A 406 19.48 -20.86 -21.09
N LEU A 407 20.49 -20.04 -20.73
CA LEU A 407 21.77 -20.55 -20.25
C LEU A 407 21.61 -21.29 -18.91
N LEU A 408 20.85 -20.73 -17.97
CA LEU A 408 20.59 -21.34 -16.66
C LEU A 408 19.81 -22.65 -16.79
N GLU A 409 18.80 -22.73 -17.65
CA GLU A 409 18.07 -23.97 -17.94
C GLU A 409 19.00 -25.05 -18.53
N ALA A 410 19.88 -24.67 -19.46
CA ALA A 410 20.86 -25.58 -20.02
C ALA A 410 21.84 -26.07 -18.94
N ILE A 411 22.30 -25.18 -18.05
CA ILE A 411 23.17 -25.54 -16.92
C ILE A 411 22.44 -26.51 -15.98
N LEU A 412 21.21 -26.22 -15.57
CA LEU A 412 20.42 -27.08 -14.68
C LEU A 412 20.26 -28.49 -15.25
N LYS A 413 19.94 -28.61 -16.54
CA LYS A 413 19.86 -29.90 -17.23
C LYS A 413 21.17 -30.68 -17.15
N GLN A 414 22.29 -30.00 -17.38
CA GLN A 414 23.62 -30.61 -17.34
C GLN A 414 24.02 -31.02 -15.91
N VAL A 415 23.70 -30.20 -14.91
CA VAL A 415 23.90 -30.54 -13.49
C VAL A 415 23.12 -31.81 -13.15
N HIS A 416 21.84 -31.91 -13.54
CA HIS A 416 21.05 -33.13 -13.30
C HIS A 416 21.64 -34.36 -13.98
N GLN A 417 22.10 -34.24 -15.23
CA GLN A 417 22.75 -35.34 -15.95
C GLN A 417 24.07 -35.75 -15.30
N PHE A 418 24.84 -34.79 -14.80
CA PHE A 418 26.08 -35.03 -14.06
C PHE A 418 25.80 -35.81 -12.76
N LEU A 419 24.81 -35.37 -11.97
CA LEU A 419 24.39 -36.08 -10.75
C LEU A 419 23.92 -37.50 -11.06
N GLU A 420 23.17 -37.70 -12.13
CA GLU A 420 22.71 -39.03 -12.53
C GLU A 420 23.87 -39.95 -12.93
N THR A 421 24.89 -39.41 -13.60
CA THR A 421 26.13 -40.15 -13.91
C THR A 421 26.83 -40.61 -12.63
N LYS A 422 26.86 -39.77 -11.59
CA LYS A 422 27.40 -40.13 -10.27
C LYS A 422 26.56 -41.20 -9.58
N ARG A 423 25.23 -41.13 -9.67
CA ARG A 423 24.31 -42.16 -9.13
C ARG A 423 24.50 -43.52 -9.77
N VAL A 424 24.67 -43.57 -11.09
CA VAL A 424 24.97 -44.84 -11.79
C VAL A 424 26.32 -45.42 -11.35
N ALA A 425 27.32 -44.57 -11.11
CA ALA A 425 28.64 -45.01 -10.65
C ALA A 425 28.64 -45.55 -9.21
N PHE A 426 27.76 -45.03 -8.34
CA PHE A 426 27.57 -45.52 -6.98
C PHE A 426 26.08 -45.50 -6.58
N PRO A 427 25.36 -46.63 -6.73
CA PRO A 427 23.89 -46.68 -6.58
C PRO A 427 23.34 -46.21 -5.22
N ARG A 428 24.14 -46.21 -4.14
CA ARG A 428 23.69 -45.67 -2.85
C ARG A 428 23.40 -44.16 -2.89
N PHE A 429 23.92 -43.43 -3.88
CA PHE A 429 23.54 -42.03 -4.09
C PHE A 429 22.08 -41.82 -4.52
N TYR A 430 21.34 -42.88 -4.92
CA TYR A 430 19.89 -42.76 -5.13
C TYR A 430 19.12 -42.50 -3.82
N PHE A 431 19.70 -42.76 -2.66
CA PHE A 431 19.10 -42.43 -1.34
C PHE A 431 19.31 -40.97 -0.94
N LEU A 432 20.07 -40.19 -1.72
CA LEU A 432 20.34 -38.79 -1.45
C LEU A 432 19.51 -37.87 -2.34
N SER A 433 19.06 -36.75 -1.76
CA SER A 433 18.51 -35.65 -2.53
C SER A 433 19.57 -35.04 -3.46
N ASN A 434 19.15 -34.25 -4.46
CA ASN A 434 20.11 -33.58 -5.34
C ASN A 434 21.04 -32.64 -4.55
N ASP A 435 20.50 -31.94 -3.55
CA ASP A 435 21.25 -30.99 -2.73
C ASP A 435 22.26 -31.71 -1.83
N ASP A 436 21.86 -32.82 -1.20
CA ASP A 436 22.78 -33.67 -0.43
C ASP A 436 23.93 -34.20 -1.31
N LEU A 437 23.62 -34.62 -2.54
CA LEU A 437 24.63 -35.14 -3.45
C LEU A 437 25.57 -34.02 -3.95
N LEU A 438 25.04 -32.83 -4.21
CA LEU A 438 25.86 -31.67 -4.57
C LEU A 438 26.76 -31.23 -3.41
N ASP A 439 26.28 -31.29 -2.16
CA ASP A 439 27.07 -31.00 -0.96
C ASP A 439 28.24 -31.99 -0.78
N ILE A 440 28.01 -33.28 -1.06
CA ILE A 440 29.09 -34.27 -1.07
C ILE A 440 30.13 -33.96 -2.17
N LEU A 441 29.66 -33.58 -3.36
CA LEU A 441 30.51 -33.33 -4.53
C LEU A 441 31.21 -31.97 -4.48
N SER A 442 30.73 -31.01 -3.68
CA SER A 442 31.39 -29.72 -3.47
C SER A 442 32.59 -29.82 -2.53
N HIS A 443 32.68 -30.91 -1.75
CA HIS A 443 33.66 -31.13 -0.68
C HIS A 443 34.57 -32.35 -0.90
N ILE A 444 34.88 -32.69 -2.15
CA ILE A 444 35.67 -33.88 -2.52
C ILE A 444 37.07 -33.89 -1.86
N LYS A 445 37.64 -32.71 -1.57
CA LYS A 445 38.96 -32.59 -0.92
C LYS A 445 38.97 -32.92 0.57
N ASN A 446 37.83 -32.86 1.26
CA ASN A 446 37.74 -33.12 2.69
C ASN A 446 36.73 -34.24 3.00
N PRO A 447 37.19 -35.50 3.09
CA PRO A 447 36.31 -36.65 3.25
C PRO A 447 35.57 -36.69 4.60
N VAL A 448 35.96 -35.87 5.58
CA VAL A 448 35.26 -35.74 6.87
C VAL A 448 33.90 -35.07 6.68
N LEU A 449 33.75 -34.17 5.71
CA LEU A 449 32.50 -33.44 5.46
C LEU A 449 31.39 -34.33 4.88
N ILE A 450 31.73 -35.55 4.46
CA ILE A 450 30.76 -36.52 3.94
C ILE A 450 30.05 -37.28 5.07
N GLN A 451 30.60 -37.26 6.30
CA GLN A 451 30.05 -38.01 7.43
C GLN A 451 28.56 -37.76 7.74
N PRO A 452 28.02 -36.53 7.67
CA PRO A 452 26.59 -36.27 7.89
C PRO A 452 25.67 -37.05 6.94
N HIS A 453 26.17 -37.42 5.76
CA HIS A 453 25.41 -38.11 4.72
C HIS A 453 25.55 -39.64 4.77
N LEU A 454 26.48 -40.17 5.57
CA LEU A 454 26.76 -41.61 5.61
C LEU A 454 25.57 -42.44 6.06
N LEU A 455 24.83 -41.99 7.08
CA LEU A 455 23.62 -42.68 7.56
C LEU A 455 22.51 -42.75 6.51
N LYS A 456 22.49 -41.81 5.55
CA LYS A 456 21.54 -41.84 4.44
C LYS A 456 21.95 -42.86 3.36
N MET A 457 23.25 -43.08 3.17
CA MET A 457 23.80 -43.98 2.14
C MET A 457 24.04 -45.41 2.64
N PHE A 458 24.32 -45.59 3.92
CA PHE A 458 24.72 -46.85 4.54
C PHE A 458 23.87 -47.16 5.77
N ASP A 459 23.27 -48.34 5.74
CA ASP A 459 22.62 -48.92 6.91
C ASP A 459 23.70 -49.45 7.87
N GLY A 460 23.83 -48.81 9.03
CA GLY A 460 24.78 -49.20 10.08
C GLY A 460 26.16 -48.51 10.05
N ILE A 461 26.43 -47.56 9.14
CA ILE A 461 27.67 -46.76 9.16
C ILE A 461 27.33 -45.31 9.46
N LYS A 462 27.69 -44.84 10.66
CA LYS A 462 27.50 -43.44 11.08
C LYS A 462 28.75 -42.61 10.86
N ARG A 463 29.93 -43.16 11.16
CA ARG A 463 31.21 -42.45 11.07
C ARG A 463 32.30 -43.33 10.50
N LEU A 464 33.25 -42.67 9.85
CA LEU A 464 34.49 -43.27 9.39
C LEU A 464 35.62 -42.82 10.32
N GLU A 465 36.41 -43.78 10.78
CA GLU A 465 37.63 -43.50 11.53
C GLU A 465 38.78 -43.32 10.54
N PHE A 466 39.42 -42.14 10.55
CA PHE A 466 40.55 -41.82 9.69
C PHE A 466 41.88 -42.01 10.44
N SER A 467 42.92 -42.45 9.74
CA SER A 467 44.25 -42.66 10.34
C SER A 467 44.87 -41.35 10.83
N ARG A 468 45.56 -41.42 11.98
CA ARG A 468 46.31 -40.28 12.56
C ARG A 468 47.57 -39.94 11.77
N THR A 469 48.13 -40.89 11.02
CA THR A 469 49.35 -40.71 10.20
C THR A 469 49.02 -40.27 8.78
N THR A 470 47.91 -40.77 8.21
CA THR A 470 47.43 -40.42 6.88
C THR A 470 45.97 -40.04 6.95
N ALA A 471 45.66 -38.74 7.00
CA ALA A 471 44.30 -38.22 7.22
C ALA A 471 43.26 -38.62 6.16
N THR A 472 43.67 -39.28 5.07
CA THR A 472 42.80 -39.81 4.01
C THR A 472 42.51 -41.30 4.12
N ASP A 473 43.23 -42.04 4.95
CA ASP A 473 43.08 -43.50 5.03
C ASP A 473 41.99 -43.84 6.06
N VAL A 474 40.96 -44.57 5.63
CA VAL A 474 39.88 -45.02 6.52
C VAL A 474 40.32 -46.32 7.21
N VAL A 475 40.47 -46.27 8.53
CA VAL A 475 40.95 -47.38 9.35
C VAL A 475 39.83 -48.18 10.01
N GLY A 476 38.67 -47.58 10.21
CA GLY A 476 37.55 -48.21 10.87
C GLY A 476 36.21 -47.57 10.51
N ILE A 477 35.14 -48.27 10.87
CA ILE A 477 33.76 -47.78 10.78
C ILE A 477 33.13 -47.81 12.17
N GLU A 478 32.26 -46.84 12.45
CA GLU A 478 31.49 -46.75 13.70
C GLU A 478 30.00 -46.68 13.38
N SER A 479 29.21 -47.51 14.08
CA SER A 479 27.76 -47.59 13.93
C SER A 479 27.03 -46.48 14.72
N ALA A 480 25.70 -46.41 14.57
CA ALA A 480 24.90 -45.44 15.32
C ALA A 480 24.83 -45.75 16.83
N GLU A 481 24.95 -47.02 17.17
CA GLU A 481 24.95 -47.61 18.52
C GLU A 481 26.33 -47.51 19.20
N GLY A 482 27.36 -47.03 18.48
CA GLY A 482 28.72 -46.88 18.99
C GLY A 482 29.60 -48.11 18.85
N GLU A 483 29.16 -49.14 18.11
CA GLU A 483 29.99 -50.29 17.79
C GLU A 483 31.07 -49.90 16.78
N ARG A 484 32.33 -50.31 17.02
CA ARG A 484 33.48 -49.96 16.18
C ARG A 484 34.11 -51.19 15.57
N ILE A 485 34.35 -51.12 14.26
CA ILE A 485 34.96 -52.21 13.50
C ILE A 485 36.19 -51.69 12.77
N ALA A 486 37.36 -52.22 13.13
CA ALA A 486 38.60 -51.96 12.41
C ALA A 486 38.62 -52.70 11.07
N LEU A 487 38.92 -51.98 9.99
CA LEU A 487 38.95 -52.55 8.64
C LEU A 487 40.24 -53.33 8.40
N VAL A 488 40.13 -54.48 7.73
CA VAL A 488 41.29 -55.32 7.34
C VAL A 488 42.14 -54.65 6.27
N LYS A 489 41.50 -53.84 5.41
CA LYS A 489 42.15 -53.03 4.37
C LYS A 489 41.65 -51.61 4.49
N HIS A 490 42.52 -50.64 4.23
CA HIS A 490 42.22 -49.23 4.42
C HIS A 490 41.97 -48.54 3.06
N PRO A 491 40.72 -48.17 2.72
CA PRO A 491 40.47 -47.42 1.50
C PRO A 491 40.99 -45.99 1.67
N LYS A 492 41.54 -45.44 0.58
CA LYS A 492 42.03 -44.06 0.53
C LYS A 492 40.91 -43.14 0.05
N ALA A 493 40.44 -42.26 0.92
CA ALA A 493 39.42 -41.26 0.60
C ALA A 493 40.04 -40.09 -0.19
N ARG A 494 40.53 -40.38 -1.41
CA ARG A 494 41.15 -39.42 -2.32
C ARG A 494 40.63 -39.63 -3.74
N GLY A 495 40.35 -38.52 -4.44
CA GLY A 495 39.82 -38.54 -5.79
C GLY A 495 38.30 -38.63 -5.81
N GLU A 496 37.74 -39.20 -6.86
CA GLU A 496 36.29 -39.33 -7.05
C GLU A 496 35.60 -40.07 -5.89
N VAL A 497 34.57 -39.43 -5.31
CA VAL A 497 33.91 -39.90 -4.09
C VAL A 497 33.20 -41.23 -4.29
N GLU A 498 32.55 -41.40 -5.43
CA GLU A 498 31.91 -42.65 -5.84
C GLU A 498 32.88 -43.84 -5.87
N LYS A 499 34.13 -43.61 -6.29
CA LYS A 499 35.13 -44.68 -6.45
C LYS A 499 35.61 -45.17 -5.09
N TRP A 500 35.99 -44.26 -4.19
CA TRP A 500 36.51 -44.69 -2.89
C TRP A 500 35.41 -45.17 -1.94
N LEU A 501 34.17 -44.67 -2.07
CA LEU A 501 33.01 -45.23 -1.34
C LEU A 501 32.67 -46.64 -1.80
N ALA A 502 32.75 -46.93 -3.10
CA ALA A 502 32.59 -48.30 -3.60
C ALA A 502 33.69 -49.25 -3.07
N VAL A 503 34.93 -48.78 -2.98
CA VAL A 503 36.03 -49.56 -2.38
C VAL A 503 35.82 -49.76 -0.88
N LEU A 504 35.38 -48.72 -0.16
CA LEU A 504 35.00 -48.82 1.25
C LEU A 504 33.96 -49.91 1.47
N GLU A 505 32.88 -49.92 0.68
CA GLU A 505 31.84 -50.94 0.75
C GLU A 505 32.43 -52.35 0.58
N GLN A 506 33.25 -52.57 -0.45
CA GLN A 506 33.90 -53.86 -0.67
C GLN A 506 34.79 -54.28 0.52
N TYR A 507 35.50 -53.34 1.14
CA TYR A 507 36.40 -53.61 2.26
C TYR A 507 35.65 -53.85 3.57
N VAL A 508 34.50 -53.21 3.76
CA VAL A 508 33.57 -53.52 4.87
C VAL A 508 33.07 -54.96 4.73
N PHE A 509 32.57 -55.36 3.55
CA PHE A 509 32.13 -56.74 3.30
C PHE A 509 33.25 -57.76 3.53
N LEU A 510 34.47 -57.48 3.04
CA LEU A 510 35.63 -58.34 3.24
C LEU A 510 35.97 -58.49 4.73
N THR A 511 35.95 -57.38 5.47
CA THR A 511 36.24 -57.34 6.92
C THR A 511 35.20 -58.15 7.69
N LEU A 512 33.91 -57.90 7.46
CA LEU A 512 32.82 -58.64 8.12
C LEU A 512 32.87 -60.14 7.80
N ARG A 513 33.17 -60.52 6.55
CA ARG A 513 33.32 -61.94 6.19
C ARG A 513 34.48 -62.62 6.90
N ARG A 514 35.59 -61.91 7.11
CA ARG A 514 36.74 -62.42 7.87
C ARG A 514 36.37 -62.56 9.35
N LEU A 515 35.77 -61.53 9.94
CA LEU A 515 35.33 -61.55 11.34
C LEU A 515 34.30 -62.65 11.59
N ALA A 516 33.37 -62.89 10.66
CA ALA A 516 32.39 -63.98 10.75
C ALA A 516 33.07 -65.36 10.78
N ARG A 517 34.09 -65.59 9.94
CA ARG A 517 34.87 -66.83 9.96
C ARG A 517 35.62 -67.02 11.27
N THR A 518 36.25 -65.96 11.77
CA THR A 518 36.91 -66.00 13.08
C THR A 518 35.90 -66.32 14.18
N ALA A 519 34.74 -65.67 14.18
CA ALA A 519 33.68 -65.92 15.15
C ALA A 519 33.16 -67.37 15.11
N VAL A 520 33.04 -67.99 13.94
CA VAL A 520 32.65 -69.42 13.81
C VAL A 520 33.70 -70.35 14.45
N VAL A 521 34.98 -70.11 14.18
CA VAL A 521 36.07 -70.93 14.75
C VAL A 521 36.17 -70.74 16.27
N ASP A 522 36.05 -69.48 16.71
CA ASP A 522 36.12 -69.14 18.13
C ASP A 522 34.92 -69.71 18.92
N TYR A 523 33.76 -69.92 18.27
CA TYR A 523 32.55 -70.45 18.93
C TYR A 523 32.77 -71.86 19.51
N GLU A 524 33.47 -72.73 18.78
CA GLU A 524 33.72 -74.12 19.22
C GLU A 524 34.86 -74.22 20.24
N THR A 525 35.73 -73.21 20.33
CA THR A 525 36.97 -73.27 21.09
C THR A 525 36.94 -72.44 22.38
N LYS A 526 36.11 -71.40 22.47
CA LYS A 526 36.03 -70.49 23.61
C LYS A 526 34.74 -70.68 24.43
N PRO A 527 34.78 -70.39 25.75
CA PRO A 527 33.56 -70.30 26.55
C PRO A 527 32.59 -69.25 26.00
N ARG A 528 31.30 -69.61 25.91
CA ARG A 528 30.22 -68.81 25.32
C ARG A 528 30.19 -67.35 25.79
N VAL A 529 30.34 -67.11 27.09
CA VAL A 529 30.26 -65.75 27.67
C VAL A 529 31.39 -64.87 27.16
N LEU A 530 32.63 -65.38 27.11
CA LEU A 530 33.78 -64.63 26.61
C LEU A 530 33.69 -64.41 25.10
N TRP A 531 33.24 -65.43 24.37
CA TRP A 531 33.02 -65.36 22.93
C TRP A 531 32.04 -64.25 22.51
N ILE A 532 30.96 -64.04 23.28
CA ILE A 532 29.97 -62.98 22.98
C ILE A 532 30.60 -61.57 23.00
N PHE A 533 31.57 -61.31 23.88
CA PHE A 533 32.20 -59.98 23.99
C PHE A 533 33.39 -59.78 23.02
N ASP A 534 33.92 -60.86 22.45
CA ASP A 534 35.05 -60.82 21.51
C ASP A 534 34.64 -60.46 20.06
N HIS A 535 33.34 -60.50 19.74
CA HIS A 535 32.83 -60.34 18.38
C HIS A 535 31.69 -59.32 18.29
N CYS A 536 31.53 -58.74 17.11
CA CYS A 536 30.46 -57.76 16.84
C CYS A 536 29.07 -58.36 17.06
N CYS A 537 28.13 -57.56 17.56
CA CYS A 537 26.81 -58.01 18.00
C CYS A 537 26.06 -58.80 16.91
N GLN A 538 26.03 -58.29 15.68
CA GLN A 538 25.36 -58.99 14.57
C GLN A 538 26.04 -60.30 14.17
N LEU A 539 27.37 -60.38 14.29
CA LEU A 539 28.11 -61.62 14.04
C LEU A 539 27.85 -62.64 15.14
N VAL A 540 27.80 -62.20 16.39
CA VAL A 540 27.42 -63.04 17.53
C VAL A 540 26.05 -63.68 17.30
N LEU A 541 25.05 -62.88 16.91
CA LEU A 541 23.70 -63.38 16.62
C LEU A 541 23.71 -64.36 15.42
N THR A 542 24.32 -63.97 14.31
CA THR A 542 24.37 -64.78 13.08
C THR A 542 25.04 -66.13 13.33
N VAL A 543 26.21 -66.14 13.98
CA VAL A 543 26.93 -67.38 14.27
C VAL A 543 26.14 -68.23 15.26
N SER A 544 25.52 -67.63 16.28
CA SER A 544 24.65 -68.37 17.19
C SER A 544 23.49 -69.06 16.48
N GLN A 545 22.85 -68.39 15.51
CA GLN A 545 21.79 -68.97 14.69
C GLN A 545 22.33 -70.10 13.80
N ILE A 546 23.52 -69.97 13.23
CA ILE A 546 24.17 -71.02 12.43
C ILE A 546 24.35 -72.29 13.27
N PHE A 547 24.95 -72.17 14.46
CA PHE A 547 25.20 -73.30 15.35
C PHE A 547 23.92 -73.89 15.91
N TRP A 548 22.97 -73.05 16.35
CA TRP A 548 21.66 -73.52 16.78
C TRP A 548 20.94 -74.31 15.68
N CYS A 549 20.88 -73.78 14.45
CA CYS A 549 20.28 -74.50 13.32
C CYS A 549 20.99 -75.81 13.04
N ARG A 550 22.33 -75.83 13.03
CA ARG A 550 23.12 -77.05 12.83
C ARG A 550 22.80 -78.10 13.89
N ASP A 551 22.86 -77.71 15.16
CA ASP A 551 22.71 -78.63 16.29
C ASP A 551 21.27 -79.16 16.39
N VAL A 552 20.26 -78.31 16.16
CA VAL A 552 18.85 -78.74 16.06
C VAL A 552 18.61 -79.66 14.87
N SER A 553 19.18 -79.36 13.69
CA SER A 553 19.03 -80.22 12.51
C SER A 553 19.62 -81.60 12.75
N ASN A 554 20.82 -81.66 13.35
CA ASN A 554 21.46 -82.92 13.72
C ASN A 554 20.61 -83.71 14.73
N ALA A 555 20.08 -83.05 15.77
CA ALA A 555 19.22 -83.71 16.76
C ALA A 555 17.93 -84.28 16.15
N LEU A 556 17.33 -83.57 15.17
CA LEU A 556 16.15 -84.02 14.44
C LEU A 556 16.46 -85.22 13.53
N GLU A 557 17.62 -85.23 12.86
CA GLU A 557 18.06 -86.35 12.01
C GLU A 557 18.41 -87.62 12.81
N GLU A 558 19.00 -87.45 13.99
CA GLU A 558 19.36 -88.54 14.90
C GLU A 558 18.14 -89.11 15.66
N GLY A 559 16.94 -88.54 15.48
CA GLY A 559 15.70 -89.01 16.10
C GLY A 559 15.62 -88.76 17.62
N ALA A 560 16.45 -87.89 18.15
CA ALA A 560 16.48 -87.57 19.58
C ALA A 560 15.43 -86.50 19.92
N SER A 561 14.45 -86.86 20.75
CA SER A 561 13.55 -85.89 21.38
C SER A 561 14.38 -84.89 22.21
N PRO A 562 14.08 -83.57 22.16
CA PRO A 562 14.84 -82.59 22.93
C PRO A 562 14.56 -82.77 24.42
N THR A 563 15.60 -82.97 25.21
CA THR A 563 15.60 -82.82 26.68
C THR A 563 16.50 -81.67 27.07
#